data_AF-A0A968Z2F7-F1
#
_entry.id   AF-A0A968Z2F7-F1
#
_cell.length_a   1.000
_cell.length_b   1.000
_cell.length_c   1.000
_cell.angle_alpha   90.00
_cell.angle_beta   90.00
_cell.angle_gamma   90.00
#
_symmetry.space_group_name_H-M   'P 1'
#
loop_
_entity.id
_entity.type
_entity.pdbx_description
1 polymer ?
#
loop_
_entity_poly.entity_id
_entity_poly.type
_entity_poly.pdbx_seq_one_letter_code
_entity_poly.pdbx_strand_id
1 'polypeptide(L)'
;MANSKKIHVMISSRCRDEIEFQGQKKTLSDVRCKLKEELEAIKLFNNQLFEIWINEDAPPDEGSQDSWDHCMNQIQQADIVLVLYNGNSGWAKEDGDIGICHAELQTALSIAPAKVRLIEITSTKTSNKHERDERFKKYIDKQNLFRGQTANNGEQIIERCKEALQDAIPKMVRLGVREARKGKFCTGEALDWSKLDFSKRKKMIEQTLYKSLKSREGALEKENIGVFIPIKEKEKISFFSMSWYS
;
A
#
# COMPACT_ATOMS: atom_id res chain seq x y z
N MET A 1 -21.25 7.04 -3.75
CA MET A 1 -20.64 7.95 -2.76
C MET A 1 -19.47 8.62 -3.45
N ALA A 2 -19.40 9.95 -3.46
CA ALA A 2 -18.28 10.64 -4.07
C ALA A 2 -17.01 10.24 -3.33
N ASN A 3 -16.09 9.53 -3.99
CA ASN A 3 -14.79 9.22 -3.40
C ASN A 3 -14.14 10.56 -3.03
N SER A 4 -13.81 10.74 -1.75
CA SER A 4 -13.00 11.88 -1.30
C SER A 4 -11.76 11.98 -2.20
N LYS A 5 -11.45 13.19 -2.67
CA LYS A 5 -10.22 13.42 -3.46
C LYS A 5 -8.97 13.46 -2.59
N LYS A 6 -9.12 13.40 -1.26
CA LYS A 6 -8.03 13.52 -0.30
C LYS A 6 -7.50 12.15 0.08
N ILE A 7 -6.22 12.09 0.42
CA ILE A 7 -5.59 10.91 1.02
C ILE A 7 -5.82 10.98 2.52
N HIS A 8 -6.50 10.00 3.09
CA HIS A 8 -6.77 9.93 4.51
C HIS A 8 -5.56 9.34 5.24
N VAL A 9 -4.96 10.11 6.13
CA VAL A 9 -3.80 9.69 6.93
C VAL A 9 -4.19 9.70 8.39
N MET A 10 -4.04 8.56 9.06
CA MET A 10 -4.17 8.47 10.51
C MET A 10 -2.79 8.52 11.16
N ILE A 11 -2.64 9.34 12.20
CA ILE A 11 -1.45 9.33 13.05
C ILE A 11 -1.83 8.66 14.37
N SER A 12 -1.19 7.54 14.69
CA SER A 12 -1.37 6.80 15.94
C SER A 12 -0.14 7.01 16.84
N SER A 13 -0.37 7.38 18.09
CA SER A 13 0.64 7.45 19.16
C SER A 13 -0.02 7.40 20.53
N ARG A 14 0.79 7.24 21.58
CA ARG A 14 0.36 7.67 22.92
C ARG A 14 0.31 9.19 22.99
N CYS A 15 -0.77 9.75 23.53
CA CYS A 15 -0.99 11.19 23.51
C CYS A 15 -0.16 11.94 24.58
N ARG A 16 0.01 11.35 25.77
CA ARG A 16 0.52 12.03 26.98
C ARG A 16 2.01 11.87 27.24
N ASP A 17 2.74 11.13 26.40
CA ASP A 17 4.16 10.93 26.65
C ASP A 17 4.93 12.20 26.30
N GLU A 18 5.88 12.56 27.18
CA GLU A 18 6.67 13.77 27.04
C GLU A 18 7.80 13.57 26.03
N ILE A 19 8.02 14.60 25.21
CA ILE A 19 9.16 14.71 24.32
C ILE A 19 9.68 16.14 24.29
N GLU A 20 10.97 16.30 24.02
CA GLU A 20 11.52 17.61 23.69
C GLU A 20 10.97 18.07 22.34
N PHE A 21 10.36 19.26 22.30
CA PHE A 21 9.87 19.88 21.08
C PHE A 21 9.94 21.41 21.22
N GLN A 22 10.56 22.08 20.26
CA GLN A 22 10.84 23.52 20.25
C GLN A 22 11.65 23.97 21.46
N GLY A 23 12.60 23.14 21.91
CA GLY A 23 13.44 23.40 23.08
C GLY A 23 12.69 23.36 24.42
N GLN A 24 11.46 22.83 24.44
CA GLN A 24 10.63 22.69 25.65
C GLN A 24 10.15 21.24 25.79
N LYS A 25 9.83 20.83 27.02
CA LYS A 25 9.11 19.58 27.24
C LYS A 25 7.65 19.77 26.84
N LYS A 26 7.20 19.02 25.83
CA LYS A 26 5.83 19.01 25.32
C LYS A 26 5.33 17.58 25.23
N THR A 27 4.06 17.41 24.92
CA THR A 27 3.46 16.09 24.74
C THR A 27 3.51 15.64 23.28
N LEU A 28 3.41 14.34 23.05
CA LEU A 28 3.20 13.81 21.69
C LEU A 28 1.90 14.33 21.04
N SER A 29 0.91 14.72 21.84
CA SER A 29 -0.30 15.41 21.33
C SER A 29 0.07 16.72 20.62
N ASP A 30 0.97 17.52 21.22
CA ASP A 30 1.42 18.79 20.63
C ASP A 30 2.14 18.57 19.29
N VAL A 31 2.97 17.52 19.23
CA VAL A 31 3.67 17.12 17.99
C VAL A 31 2.69 16.65 16.93
N ARG A 32 1.65 15.90 17.29
CA ARG A 32 0.60 15.43 16.37
C ARG A 32 -0.23 16.57 15.82
N CYS A 33 -0.67 17.50 16.68
CA CYS A 33 -1.39 18.70 16.25
C CYS A 33 -0.54 19.49 15.26
N LYS A 34 0.75 19.68 15.56
CA LYS A 34 1.64 20.40 14.64
C LYS A 34 1.83 19.66 13.31
N LEU A 35 2.05 18.35 13.37
CA LEU A 35 2.21 17.53 12.17
C LEU A 35 0.94 17.55 11.31
N LYS A 36 -0.25 17.47 11.93
CA LYS A 36 -1.54 17.61 11.26
C LYS A 36 -1.63 18.94 10.53
N GLU A 37 -1.41 20.06 11.20
CA GLU A 37 -1.43 21.39 10.58
C GLU A 37 -0.50 21.48 9.36
N GLU A 38 0.74 20.98 9.50
CA GLU A 38 1.73 21.04 8.43
C GLU A 38 1.36 20.18 7.22
N LEU A 39 0.82 18.98 7.45
CA LEU A 39 0.41 18.09 6.37
C LEU A 39 -0.88 18.56 5.68
N GLU A 40 -1.84 19.10 6.43
CA GLU A 40 -3.08 19.64 5.87
C GLU A 40 -2.85 20.94 5.08
N ALA A 41 -1.79 21.69 5.41
CA ALA A 41 -1.38 22.86 4.63
C ALA A 41 -0.84 22.50 3.23
N ILE A 42 -0.48 21.23 2.97
CA ILE A 42 0.05 20.80 1.68
C ILE A 42 -1.08 20.80 0.64
N LYS A 43 -0.88 21.61 -0.41
CA LYS A 43 -1.79 21.72 -1.55
C LYS A 43 -1.18 21.14 -2.80
N LEU A 44 -1.98 20.39 -3.54
CA LEU A 44 -1.70 19.94 -4.90
C LEU A 44 -2.70 20.61 -5.85
N PHE A 45 -2.22 21.44 -6.77
CA PHE A 45 -3.06 22.23 -7.68
C PHE A 45 -4.17 23.02 -6.95
N ASN A 46 -3.80 23.71 -5.86
CA ASN A 46 -4.68 24.47 -4.96
C ASN A 46 -5.73 23.65 -4.19
N ASN A 47 -5.75 22.32 -4.34
CA ASN A 47 -6.59 21.44 -3.54
C ASN A 47 -5.79 20.86 -2.38
N GLN A 48 -6.41 20.77 -1.20
CA GLN A 48 -5.82 20.07 -0.06
C GLN A 48 -5.60 18.60 -0.44
N LEU A 49 -4.37 18.11 -0.26
CA LEU A 49 -4.01 16.74 -0.65
C LEU A 49 -4.34 15.72 0.43
N PHE A 50 -4.09 16.07 1.70
CA PHE A 50 -4.25 15.16 2.84
C PHE A 50 -5.39 15.58 3.74
N GLU A 51 -6.07 14.58 4.28
CA GLU A 51 -6.96 14.70 5.43
C GLU A 51 -6.33 13.94 6.59
N ILE A 52 -6.02 14.63 7.68
CA ILE A 52 -5.26 14.02 8.78
C ILE A 52 -6.19 13.81 9.96
N TRP A 53 -6.28 12.56 10.40
CA TRP A 53 -7.01 12.20 11.61
C TRP A 53 -6.05 11.96 12.78
N ILE A 54 -6.34 12.62 13.90
CA ILE A 54 -5.70 12.38 15.19
C ILE A 54 -6.78 12.13 16.26
N ASN A 55 -6.41 11.46 17.34
CA ASN A 55 -7.36 11.06 18.38
C ASN A 55 -7.94 12.26 19.12
N GLU A 56 -7.20 13.37 19.14
CA GLU A 56 -7.58 14.65 19.71
C GLU A 56 -8.77 15.30 18.97
N ASP A 57 -9.08 14.87 17.74
CA ASP A 57 -10.25 15.32 16.98
C ASP A 57 -11.54 14.61 17.39
N ALA A 58 -11.46 13.51 18.13
CA ALA A 58 -12.64 12.80 18.59
C ALA A 58 -13.45 13.69 19.54
N PRO A 59 -14.80 13.71 19.45
CA PRO A 59 -15.62 14.42 20.40
C PRO A 59 -15.30 13.97 21.84
N PRO A 60 -15.42 14.85 22.85
CA PRO A 60 -15.20 14.48 24.24
C PRO A 60 -16.23 13.42 24.66
N ASP A 61 -15.82 12.15 24.70
CA ASP A 61 -16.72 11.02 24.92
C ASP A 61 -17.11 10.85 26.40
N GLU A 62 -18.41 10.69 26.65
CA GLU A 62 -19.00 10.12 27.87
C GLU A 62 -18.90 8.57 27.84
N GLY A 63 -17.72 7.98 27.62
CA GLY A 63 -17.55 6.53 27.67
C GLY A 63 -16.34 5.97 26.91
N SER A 64 -15.64 5.00 27.49
CA SER A 64 -14.41 4.41 26.93
C SER A 64 -14.61 3.40 25.79
N GLN A 65 -15.85 2.93 25.59
CA GLN A 65 -16.18 1.97 24.53
C GLN A 65 -16.27 2.65 23.15
N ASP A 66 -16.84 3.87 23.11
CA ASP A 66 -17.01 4.62 21.86
C ASP A 66 -15.67 5.09 21.28
N SER A 67 -14.73 5.51 22.13
CA SER A 67 -13.38 5.91 21.70
C SER A 67 -12.61 4.77 21.01
N TRP A 68 -12.74 3.53 21.50
CA TRP A 68 -12.09 2.37 20.89
C TRP A 68 -12.64 2.08 19.49
N ASP A 69 -13.96 1.99 19.37
CA ASP A 69 -14.63 1.70 18.11
C ASP A 69 -14.41 2.83 17.09
N HIS A 70 -14.34 4.07 17.56
CA HIS A 70 -13.99 5.21 16.71
C HIS A 70 -12.56 5.08 16.15
N CYS A 71 -11.55 4.78 16.97
CA CYS A 71 -10.18 4.54 16.51
C CYS A 71 -10.11 3.42 15.46
N MET A 72 -10.81 2.31 15.68
CA MET A 72 -10.82 1.19 14.74
C MET A 72 -11.46 1.56 13.40
N ASN A 73 -12.56 2.31 13.41
CA ASN A 73 -13.20 2.82 12.20
C ASN A 73 -12.26 3.72 11.41
N GLN A 74 -11.52 4.60 12.08
CA GLN A 74 -10.55 5.49 11.44
C GLN A 74 -9.39 4.72 10.80
N ILE A 75 -8.92 3.64 11.45
CA ILE A 75 -7.91 2.76 10.86
C ILE A 75 -8.41 2.10 9.59
N GLN A 76 -9.67 1.66 9.56
CA GLN A 76 -10.23 1.03 8.37
C GLN A 76 -10.30 2.00 7.20
N GLN A 77 -10.68 3.25 7.46
CA GLN A 77 -10.84 4.29 6.44
C GLN A 77 -9.52 4.93 5.99
N ALA A 78 -8.49 4.93 6.83
CA ALA A 78 -7.20 5.52 6.50
C ALA A 78 -6.50 4.80 5.34
N ASP A 79 -6.04 5.57 4.35
CA ASP A 79 -5.21 5.14 3.23
C ASP A 79 -3.76 4.89 3.64
N ILE A 80 -3.27 5.67 4.62
CA ILE A 80 -1.94 5.55 5.23
C ILE A 80 -2.07 5.67 6.75
N VAL A 81 -1.36 4.82 7.48
CA VAL A 81 -1.29 4.87 8.94
C VAL A 81 0.15 5.13 9.36
N LEU A 82 0.38 6.26 10.02
CA LEU A 82 1.66 6.62 10.64
C LEU A 82 1.61 6.22 12.11
N VAL A 83 2.50 5.33 12.54
CA VAL A 83 2.56 4.85 13.93
C VAL A 83 3.83 5.38 14.59
N LEU A 84 3.64 6.24 15.57
CA LEU A 84 4.70 6.81 16.40
C LEU A 84 4.98 5.86 17.57
N TYR A 85 6.03 5.06 17.45
CA TYR A 85 6.33 3.97 18.35
C TYR A 85 7.44 4.34 19.34
N ASN A 86 7.14 4.29 20.63
CA ASN A 86 8.10 4.51 21.72
C ASN A 86 8.28 3.30 22.66
N GLY A 87 7.83 2.12 22.23
CA GLY A 87 7.92 0.89 23.02
C GLY A 87 6.82 0.66 24.06
N ASN A 88 5.82 1.55 24.17
CA ASN A 88 4.69 1.38 25.08
C ASN A 88 3.42 1.02 24.30
N SER A 89 2.66 0.05 24.81
CA SER A 89 1.48 -0.52 24.15
C SER A 89 0.21 0.34 24.24
N GLY A 90 0.21 1.40 25.06
CA GLY A 90 -0.93 2.30 25.25
C GLY A 90 -1.83 1.93 26.44
N TRP A 91 -3.00 2.57 26.54
CA TRP A 91 -4.00 2.27 27.56
C TRP A 91 -4.76 0.98 27.20
N ALA A 92 -5.11 0.19 28.22
CA ALA A 92 -5.89 -1.05 28.09
C ALA A 92 -6.95 -1.09 29.21
N LYS A 93 -8.05 -1.81 28.99
CA LYS A 93 -9.19 -1.88 29.92
C LYS A 93 -8.86 -2.68 31.17
N GLU A 94 -8.11 -3.77 31.03
CA GLU A 94 -7.55 -4.58 32.11
C GLU A 94 -6.01 -4.70 32.00
N ASP A 95 -5.34 -5.03 33.11
CA ASP A 95 -3.87 -5.12 33.18
C ASP A 95 -3.24 -6.29 32.38
N GLY A 96 -4.07 -7.09 31.68
CA GLY A 96 -3.64 -8.12 30.74
C GLY A 96 -3.99 -7.85 29.27
N ASP A 97 -4.76 -6.79 29.01
CA ASP A 97 -5.30 -6.49 27.68
C ASP A 97 -4.27 -5.85 26.75
N ILE A 98 -4.53 -5.99 25.45
CA ILE A 98 -3.78 -5.31 24.40
C ILE A 98 -4.10 -3.81 24.49
N GLY A 99 -3.08 -2.98 24.61
CA GLY A 99 -3.28 -1.53 24.61
C GLY A 99 -3.75 -1.03 23.25
N ILE A 100 -4.50 0.09 23.24
CA ILE A 100 -5.13 0.67 22.03
C ILE A 100 -4.10 0.77 20.89
N CYS A 101 -2.93 1.35 21.13
CA CYS A 101 -1.91 1.51 20.08
C CYS A 101 -1.42 0.18 19.48
N HIS A 102 -1.36 -0.89 20.27
CA HIS A 102 -1.04 -2.23 19.78
C HIS A 102 -2.19 -2.81 18.94
N ALA A 103 -3.44 -2.70 19.40
CA ALA A 103 -4.61 -3.15 18.64
C ALA A 103 -4.78 -2.39 17.32
N GLU A 104 -4.51 -1.08 17.34
CA GLU A 104 -4.49 -0.20 16.17
C GLU A 104 -3.48 -0.71 15.12
N LEU A 105 -2.23 -0.93 15.54
CA LEU A 105 -1.21 -1.43 14.63
C LEU A 105 -1.55 -2.83 14.10
N GLN A 106 -1.98 -3.74 14.96
CA GLN A 106 -2.34 -5.10 14.57
C GLN A 106 -3.47 -5.11 13.54
N THR A 107 -4.47 -4.25 13.72
CA THR A 107 -5.59 -4.08 12.79
C THR A 107 -5.12 -3.47 11.47
N ALA A 108 -4.29 -2.44 11.51
CA ALA A 108 -3.78 -1.81 10.29
C ALA A 108 -2.94 -2.78 9.45
N LEU A 109 -2.10 -3.59 10.10
CA LEU A 109 -1.29 -4.63 9.46
C LEU A 109 -2.15 -5.77 8.89
N SER A 110 -3.22 -6.19 9.58
CA SER A 110 -4.08 -7.28 9.08
C SER A 110 -4.88 -6.86 7.85
N ILE A 111 -5.33 -5.60 7.78
CA ILE A 111 -6.07 -5.06 6.65
C ILE A 111 -5.16 -4.87 5.44
N ALA A 112 -4.09 -4.10 5.61
CA ALA A 112 -3.18 -3.77 4.52
C ALA A 112 -1.79 -3.40 5.08
N PRO A 113 -0.84 -4.34 5.17
CA PRO A 113 0.50 -4.05 5.68
C PRO A 113 1.19 -2.90 4.91
N ALA A 114 0.87 -2.75 3.62
CA ALA A 114 1.45 -1.73 2.75
C ALA A 114 1.09 -0.29 3.14
N LYS A 115 0.01 -0.05 3.89
CA LYS A 115 -0.38 1.30 4.34
C LYS A 115 0.28 1.75 5.64
N VAL A 116 0.89 0.82 6.38
CA VAL A 116 1.48 1.10 7.70
C VAL A 116 2.90 1.63 7.54
N ARG A 117 3.20 2.74 8.20
CA ARG A 117 4.56 3.27 8.36
C ARG A 117 4.82 3.47 9.84
N LEU A 118 5.87 2.83 10.34
CA LEU A 118 6.22 2.87 11.76
C LEU A 118 7.46 3.74 11.93
N ILE A 119 7.37 4.74 12.79
CA ILE A 119 8.41 5.70 13.13
C ILE A 119 8.86 5.38 14.55
N GLU A 120 10.14 5.02 14.72
CA GLU A 120 10.71 4.77 16.04
C GLU A 120 11.03 6.08 16.74
N ILE A 121 10.64 6.16 18.00
CA ILE A 121 10.91 7.29 18.89
C ILE A 121 11.68 6.77 20.09
N THR A 122 12.69 7.53 20.50
CA THR A 122 13.46 7.23 21.70
C THR A 122 12.54 7.22 22.92
N SER A 123 12.43 6.07 23.56
CA SER A 123 11.57 5.87 24.72
C SER A 123 12.11 6.64 25.93
N THR A 124 11.32 7.55 26.48
CA THR A 124 11.54 8.05 27.85
C THR A 124 11.26 6.89 28.79
N LYS A 125 12.31 6.34 29.42
CA LYS A 125 12.24 5.17 30.31
C LYS A 125 11.06 5.27 31.30
N THR A 126 9.95 4.60 31.03
CA THR A 126 8.93 4.33 32.04
C THR A 126 9.45 3.21 32.95
N SER A 127 9.57 3.52 34.24
CA SER A 127 10.13 2.68 35.30
C SER A 127 9.32 1.41 35.60
N ASN A 128 8.11 1.27 35.04
CA ASN A 128 7.26 0.10 35.23
C ASN A 128 7.22 -0.72 33.92
N LYS A 129 7.99 -1.82 33.88
CA LYS A 129 7.90 -2.82 32.81
C LYS A 129 6.57 -3.58 32.96
N HIS A 130 5.53 -3.12 32.28
CA HIS A 130 4.29 -3.89 32.18
C HIS A 130 4.48 -5.01 31.14
N GLU A 131 4.01 -6.23 31.46
CA GLU A 131 4.14 -7.41 30.58
C GLU A 131 3.58 -7.17 29.17
N ARG A 132 2.52 -6.35 29.05
CA ARG A 132 1.93 -5.91 27.78
C ARG A 132 2.90 -5.15 26.86
N ASP A 133 3.78 -4.32 27.43
CA ASP A 133 4.75 -3.54 26.66
C ASP A 133 5.84 -4.47 26.09
N GLU A 134 6.22 -5.52 26.84
CA GLU A 134 7.12 -6.55 26.33
C GLU A 134 6.49 -7.38 25.23
N ARG A 135 5.20 -7.75 25.35
CA ARG A 135 4.46 -8.42 24.27
C ARG A 135 4.40 -7.55 23.02
N PHE A 136 4.16 -6.25 23.17
CA PHE A 136 4.13 -5.32 22.05
C PHE A 136 5.51 -5.17 21.38
N LYS A 137 6.58 -5.00 22.16
CA LYS A 137 7.97 -4.98 21.64
C LYS A 137 8.29 -6.23 20.82
N LYS A 138 8.02 -7.42 21.39
CA LYS A 138 8.19 -8.71 20.70
C LYS A 138 7.36 -8.82 19.43
N TYR A 139 6.17 -8.22 19.42
CA TYR A 139 5.32 -8.19 18.22
C TYR A 139 5.97 -7.32 17.12
N ILE A 140 6.41 -6.10 17.44
CA ILE A 140 7.08 -5.20 16.50
C ILE A 140 8.35 -5.83 15.92
N ASP A 141 9.19 -6.41 16.77
CA ASP A 141 10.47 -7.01 16.36
C ASP A 141 10.28 -8.11 15.32
N LYS A 142 9.18 -8.88 15.40
CA LYS A 142 8.85 -9.91 14.42
C LYS A 142 8.45 -9.35 13.05
N GLN A 143 7.87 -8.15 13.00
CA GLN A 143 7.32 -7.58 11.77
C GLN A 143 8.38 -6.84 10.94
N ASN A 144 9.55 -6.52 11.51
CA ASN A 144 10.66 -5.80 10.86
C ASN A 144 10.19 -4.53 10.11
N LEU A 145 9.38 -3.72 10.78
CA LEU A 145 8.64 -2.58 10.19
C LEU A 145 9.44 -1.27 10.15
N PHE A 146 10.57 -1.21 10.86
CA PHE A 146 11.37 0.01 10.97
C PHE A 146 12.05 0.32 9.65
N ARG A 147 11.86 1.56 9.19
CA ARG A 147 12.48 2.09 7.97
C ARG A 147 13.00 3.48 8.27
N GLY A 148 14.17 3.57 8.91
CA GLY A 148 14.81 4.84 9.22
C GLY A 148 15.59 4.81 10.52
N GLN A 149 16.13 5.98 10.88
CA GLN A 149 16.77 6.20 12.17
C GLN A 149 15.72 6.58 13.22
N THR A 150 16.02 6.27 14.48
CA THR A 150 15.19 6.65 15.63
C THR A 150 15.11 8.17 15.80
N ALA A 151 13.90 8.70 16.01
CA ALA A 151 13.65 10.10 16.29
C ALA A 151 13.76 10.40 17.80
N ASN A 152 14.47 11.46 18.16
CA ASN A 152 14.76 11.81 19.56
C ASN A 152 13.96 13.01 20.08
N ASN A 153 13.46 13.85 19.18
CA ASN A 153 12.70 15.05 19.50
C ASN A 153 11.51 15.23 18.53
N GLY A 154 10.61 16.17 18.85
CA GLY A 154 9.41 16.43 18.06
C GLY A 154 9.70 16.88 16.63
N GLU A 155 10.77 17.64 16.41
CA GLU A 155 11.21 18.07 15.08
C GLU A 155 11.59 16.86 14.21
N GLN A 156 12.40 15.94 14.75
CA GLN A 156 12.79 14.71 14.07
C GLN A 156 11.56 13.84 13.80
N ILE A 157 10.59 13.75 14.72
CA ILE A 157 9.35 12.99 14.47
C ILE A 157 8.63 13.53 13.24
N ILE A 158 8.44 14.85 13.16
CA ILE A 158 7.75 15.50 12.05
C ILE A 158 8.48 15.22 10.73
N GLU A 159 9.81 15.37 10.73
CA GLU A 159 10.65 15.07 9.56
C GLU A 159 10.52 13.60 9.12
N ARG A 160 10.65 12.66 10.04
CA ARG A 160 10.50 11.22 9.74
C ARG A 160 9.11 10.86 9.22
N CYS A 161 8.06 11.50 9.73
CA CYS A 161 6.71 11.31 9.21
C CYS A 161 6.58 11.79 7.76
N LYS A 162 7.17 12.94 7.43
CA LYS A 162 7.19 13.45 6.06
C LYS A 162 7.98 12.55 5.12
N GLU A 163 9.16 12.08 5.53
CA GLU A 163 9.96 11.10 4.78
C GLU A 163 9.15 9.81 4.53
N ALA A 164 8.48 9.29 5.56
CA ALA A 164 7.66 8.09 5.47
C ALA A 164 6.50 8.25 4.48
N LEU A 165 5.85 9.42 4.47
CA LEU A 165 4.79 9.75 3.50
C LEU A 165 5.35 9.89 2.08
N GLN A 166 6.49 10.58 1.92
CA GLN A 166 7.17 10.75 0.64
C GLN A 166 7.58 9.41 0.03
N ASP A 167 7.98 8.43 0.84
CA ASP A 167 8.23 7.05 0.39
C ASP A 167 6.93 6.27 0.12
N ALA A 168 5.91 6.46 0.95
CA ALA A 168 4.65 5.73 0.86
C ALA A 168 3.87 6.03 -0.41
N ILE A 169 3.71 7.31 -0.75
CA ILE A 169 2.85 7.74 -1.85
C ILE A 169 3.30 7.14 -3.19
N PRO A 170 4.58 7.24 -3.63
CA PRO A 170 5.03 6.63 -4.86
C PRO A 170 4.88 5.11 -4.87
N LYS A 171 5.08 4.43 -3.72
CA LYS A 171 4.88 2.98 -3.61
C LYS A 171 3.42 2.61 -3.83
N MET A 172 2.49 3.31 -3.18
CA MET A 172 1.05 3.08 -3.32
C MET A 172 0.58 3.38 -4.75
N VAL A 173 1.07 4.46 -5.37
CA VAL A 173 0.77 4.78 -6.78
C VAL A 173 1.26 3.68 -7.72
N ARG A 174 2.51 3.20 -7.56
CA ARG A 174 3.05 2.11 -8.39
C ARG A 174 2.27 0.80 -8.19
N LEU A 175 1.84 0.50 -6.96
CA LEU A 175 0.98 -0.64 -6.67
C LEU A 175 -0.37 -0.49 -7.37
N GLY A 176 -1.02 0.69 -7.28
CA GLY A 176 -2.26 0.99 -7.98
C GLY A 176 -2.15 0.81 -9.49
N VAL A 177 -1.07 1.31 -10.11
CA VAL A 177 -0.79 1.10 -11.54
C VAL A 177 -0.60 -0.38 -11.87
N ARG A 178 0.08 -1.13 -11.01
CA ARG A 178 0.27 -2.58 -11.19
C ARG A 178 -1.06 -3.33 -11.14
N GLU A 179 -1.94 -2.99 -10.21
CA GLU A 179 -3.27 -3.57 -10.13
C GLU A 179 -4.15 -3.16 -11.33
N ALA A 180 -4.11 -1.90 -11.74
CA ALA A 180 -4.81 -1.43 -12.94
C ALA A 180 -4.34 -2.15 -14.22
N ARG A 181 -3.05 -2.48 -14.32
CA ARG A 181 -2.51 -3.28 -15.45
C ARG A 181 -3.10 -4.68 -15.52
N LYS A 182 -3.57 -5.28 -14.43
CA LYS A 182 -4.28 -6.57 -14.48
C LYS A 182 -5.61 -6.46 -15.25
N GLY A 183 -6.21 -5.27 -15.26
CA GLY A 183 -7.35 -4.93 -16.10
C GLY A 183 -7.03 -4.71 -17.58
N LYS A 184 -5.77 -4.78 -18.02
CA LYS A 184 -5.37 -4.63 -19.44
C LYS A 184 -6.05 -5.67 -20.35
N PHE A 185 -6.41 -6.82 -19.80
CA PHE A 185 -7.16 -7.84 -20.55
C PHE A 185 -8.64 -7.49 -20.74
N CYS A 186 -9.17 -6.47 -20.05
CA CYS A 186 -10.58 -6.05 -20.10
C CYS A 186 -10.93 -5.13 -21.28
N THR A 187 -9.97 -4.72 -22.12
CA THR A 187 -10.21 -3.69 -23.15
C THR A 187 -9.59 -4.01 -24.53
N GLY A 188 -9.30 -5.27 -24.85
CA GLY A 188 -8.78 -5.67 -26.18
C GLY A 188 -9.65 -6.69 -26.90
N GLU A 189 -9.48 -6.87 -28.22
CA GLU A 189 -10.14 -7.90 -29.05
C GLU A 189 -10.00 -9.33 -28.47
N ALA A 190 -8.94 -9.58 -27.71
CA ALA A 190 -8.76 -10.84 -26.96
C ALA A 190 -9.87 -11.10 -25.92
N LEU A 191 -10.59 -10.07 -25.47
CA LEU A 191 -11.74 -10.18 -24.56
C LEU A 191 -13.04 -10.56 -25.28
N ASP A 192 -13.18 -10.24 -26.56
CA ASP A 192 -14.31 -10.79 -27.32
C ASP A 192 -14.19 -12.31 -27.39
N TRP A 193 -12.97 -12.84 -27.50
CA TRP A 193 -12.76 -14.29 -27.57
C TRP A 193 -12.96 -14.97 -26.21
N SER A 194 -12.55 -14.34 -25.11
CA SER A 194 -12.69 -14.92 -23.78
C SER A 194 -14.13 -14.99 -23.28
N LYS A 195 -15.01 -14.11 -23.77
CA LYS A 195 -16.47 -14.11 -23.51
C LYS A 195 -17.27 -15.09 -24.38
N LEU A 196 -16.67 -15.61 -25.45
CA LEU A 196 -17.32 -16.55 -26.35
C LEU A 196 -17.19 -17.99 -25.85
N ASP A 197 -18.24 -18.78 -26.08
CA ASP A 197 -18.19 -20.22 -25.95
C ASP A 197 -17.11 -20.83 -26.86
N PHE A 198 -16.68 -22.05 -26.56
CA PHE A 198 -15.57 -22.71 -27.24
C PHE A 198 -15.79 -22.81 -28.77
N SER A 199 -17.03 -23.03 -29.21
CA SER A 199 -17.38 -23.14 -30.62
C SER A 199 -17.22 -21.82 -31.37
N LYS A 200 -17.75 -20.73 -30.79
CA LYS A 200 -17.62 -19.38 -31.36
C LYS A 200 -16.18 -18.89 -31.35
N ARG A 201 -15.42 -19.21 -30.29
CA ARG A 201 -13.98 -18.90 -30.19
C ARG A 201 -13.19 -19.59 -31.31
N LYS A 202 -13.42 -20.88 -31.54
CA LYS A 202 -12.78 -21.64 -32.63
C LYS A 202 -13.07 -21.00 -33.99
N LYS A 203 -14.34 -20.64 -34.26
CA LYS A 203 -14.75 -20.01 -35.52
C LYS A 203 -14.08 -18.65 -35.76
N MET A 204 -13.97 -17.81 -34.72
CA MET A 204 -13.26 -16.53 -34.83
C MET A 204 -11.76 -16.71 -35.08
N ILE A 205 -11.13 -17.69 -34.44
CA ILE A 205 -9.71 -18.03 -34.67
C ILE A 205 -9.52 -18.45 -36.14
N GLU A 206 -10.36 -19.36 -36.66
CA GLU A 206 -10.30 -19.81 -38.05
C GLU A 206 -10.49 -18.66 -39.05
N GLN A 207 -11.46 -17.78 -38.80
CA GLN A 207 -11.70 -16.61 -39.66
C GLN A 207 -10.56 -15.59 -39.63
N THR A 208 -9.98 -15.34 -38.46
CA THR A 208 -8.88 -14.40 -38.29
C THR A 208 -7.61 -14.93 -38.94
N LEU A 209 -7.33 -16.23 -38.77
CA LEU A 209 -6.24 -16.92 -39.47
C LEU A 209 -6.46 -16.88 -40.98
N TYR A 210 -7.65 -17.20 -41.47
CA TYR A 210 -7.97 -17.15 -42.90
C TYR A 210 -7.76 -15.74 -43.47
N LYS A 211 -8.25 -14.69 -42.81
CA LYS A 211 -8.02 -13.29 -43.22
C LYS A 211 -6.54 -12.93 -43.24
N SER A 212 -5.79 -13.31 -42.19
CA SER A 212 -4.36 -13.05 -42.09
C SER A 212 -3.56 -13.75 -43.19
N LEU A 213 -3.86 -15.03 -43.46
CA LEU A 213 -3.21 -15.81 -44.51
C LEU A 213 -3.57 -15.27 -45.91
N LYS A 214 -4.81 -14.83 -46.12
CA LYS A 214 -5.25 -14.19 -47.37
C LYS A 214 -4.59 -12.84 -47.63
N SER A 215 -4.29 -12.08 -46.57
CA SER A 215 -3.60 -10.79 -46.68
C SER A 215 -2.10 -10.87 -46.98
N ARG A 216 -1.51 -12.08 -47.00
CA ARG A 216 -0.09 -12.26 -47.34
C ARG A 216 0.14 -12.19 -48.84
N GLU A 217 1.25 -11.57 -49.23
CA GLU A 217 1.67 -11.46 -50.62
C GLU A 217 1.89 -12.85 -51.24
N GLY A 218 1.25 -13.12 -52.39
CA GLY A 218 1.31 -14.40 -53.09
C GLY A 218 0.33 -15.47 -52.61
N ALA A 219 -0.61 -15.15 -51.71
CA ALA A 219 -1.66 -16.08 -51.31
C ALA A 219 -2.59 -16.44 -52.47
N LEU A 220 -2.79 -17.74 -52.70
CA LEU A 220 -3.70 -18.28 -53.72
C LEU A 220 -4.90 -18.92 -53.03
N GLU A 221 -6.10 -18.46 -53.39
CA GLU A 221 -7.35 -19.04 -52.92
C GLU A 221 -7.81 -20.13 -53.91
N LYS A 222 -8.02 -21.35 -53.43
CA LYS A 222 -8.65 -22.42 -54.20
C LYS A 222 -9.99 -22.76 -53.57
N GLU A 223 -11.07 -22.63 -54.35
CA GLU A 223 -12.42 -22.96 -53.93
C GLU A 223 -12.47 -24.40 -53.37
N ASN A 224 -13.08 -24.55 -52.19
CA ASN A 224 -13.23 -25.79 -51.42
C ASN A 224 -11.96 -26.46 -50.84
N ILE A 225 -10.76 -25.86 -50.95
CA ILE A 225 -9.51 -26.51 -50.47
C ILE A 225 -8.74 -25.64 -49.45
N GLY A 226 -8.83 -24.30 -49.53
CA GLY A 226 -8.24 -23.38 -48.55
C GLY A 226 -7.28 -22.34 -49.14
N VAL A 227 -6.54 -21.64 -48.27
CA VAL A 227 -5.56 -20.61 -48.64
C VAL A 227 -4.17 -21.24 -48.76
N PHE A 228 -3.55 -21.12 -49.93
CA PHE A 228 -2.19 -21.60 -50.19
C PHE A 228 -1.21 -20.43 -50.15
N ILE A 229 -0.16 -20.55 -49.35
CA ILE A 229 0.95 -19.59 -49.33
C ILE A 229 2.18 -20.28 -49.91
N PRO A 230 2.72 -19.80 -51.04
CA PRO A 230 3.98 -20.30 -51.56
C PRO A 230 5.11 -19.90 -50.61
N ILE A 231 5.77 -20.88 -49.99
CA ILE A 231 7.02 -20.65 -49.27
C ILE A 231 8.11 -20.50 -50.33
N LYS A 232 8.62 -19.28 -50.53
CA LYS A 232 9.79 -19.05 -51.39
C LYS A 232 11.01 -19.72 -50.73
N GLU A 233 11.56 -20.69 -51.45
CA GLU A 233 12.87 -21.34 -51.32
C GLU A 233 13.35 -21.82 -49.93
N LYS A 234 13.61 -23.14 -49.86
CA LYS A 234 14.32 -23.80 -48.76
C LYS A 234 15.74 -23.23 -48.64
N GLU A 235 15.99 -22.33 -47.69
CA GLU A 235 17.33 -22.23 -47.13
C GLU A 235 17.63 -23.55 -46.41
N LYS A 236 18.54 -24.35 -46.99
CA LYS A 236 19.11 -25.52 -46.32
C LYS A 236 19.85 -25.04 -45.08
N ILE A 237 19.26 -25.20 -43.90
CA ILE A 237 19.98 -25.09 -42.64
C ILE A 237 20.79 -26.39 -42.48
N SER A 238 22.06 -26.36 -42.86
CA SER A 238 23.03 -27.42 -42.53
C SER A 238 23.47 -27.27 -41.07
N PHE A 239 23.08 -28.21 -40.21
CA PHE A 239 23.66 -28.35 -38.87
C PHE A 239 25.05 -28.99 -38.99
N PHE A 240 26.12 -28.22 -38.74
CA PHE A 240 27.44 -28.79 -38.44
C PHE A 240 27.43 -29.27 -36.99
N SER A 241 27.51 -30.59 -36.77
CA SER A 241 27.87 -31.13 -35.46
C SER A 241 29.38 -30.95 -35.27
N MET A 242 29.78 -30.00 -34.43
CA MET A 242 31.16 -29.94 -33.94
C MET A 242 31.38 -31.09 -32.95
N SER A 243 32.10 -32.11 -33.40
CA SER A 243 32.66 -33.16 -32.54
C SER A 243 33.81 -32.56 -31.73
N TRP A 244 33.59 -32.41 -30.43
CA TRP A 244 34.65 -32.14 -29.46
C TRP A 244 35.37 -33.44 -29.15
N TYR A 245 36.56 -33.67 -29.71
CA TYR A 245 37.59 -34.53 -29.11
C TYR A 245 38.94 -34.27 -29.77
N SER A 246 39.84 -33.63 -29.03
CA SER A 246 41.28 -33.86 -28.98
C SER A 246 41.79 -33.27 -27.67
#